data_AF-A0A519HGJ8-F1
#
_entry.id   AF-A0A519HGJ8-F1
#
_cell.length_a   1.000
_cell.length_b   1.000
_cell.length_c   1.000
_cell.angle_alpha   90.00
_cell.angle_beta   90.00
_cell.angle_gamma   90.00
#
_symmetry.space_group_name_H-M   'P 1'
#
loop_
_entity.id
_entity.type
_entity.pdbx_description
1 polymer ?
#
loop_
_entity_poly.entity_id
_entity_poly.type
_entity_poly.pdbx_seq_one_letter_code
_entity_poly.pdbx_strand_id
1 'polypeptide(L)' 'MLGGRAKLTLLSGAEQSQVDLAPAGDKLQATGNFKVAAGTKIVATVQLQGRKPANVRFAIK' A
#
# COMPACT_ATOMS: atom_id res chain seq x y z
N MET A 1 15.33 12.54 7.31
CA MET A 1 14.86 11.38 6.52
C MET A 1 13.71 11.82 5.64
N LEU A 2 13.91 11.90 4.32
CA LEU A 2 12.85 12.24 3.35
C LEU A 2 11.97 10.99 3.14
N GLY A 3 11.16 10.68 4.15
CA GLY A 3 10.27 9.51 4.12
C GLY A 3 9.09 9.75 3.19
N GLY A 4 8.92 8.87 2.21
CA GLY A 4 7.66 8.78 1.46
C GLY A 4 6.53 8.28 2.36
N ARG A 5 5.29 8.43 1.90
CA ARG A 5 4.11 7.79 2.50
C ARG A 5 3.34 7.08 1.40
N ALA A 6 2.59 6.04 1.75
CA ALA A 6 1.71 5.41 0.78
C ALA A 6 0.41 4.98 1.43
N LYS A 7 -0.64 4.87 0.61
CA LYS A 7 -1.90 4.25 0.99
C LYS A 7 -2.11 3.03 0.12
N LEU A 8 -2.35 1.88 0.72
CA LEU A 8 -2.78 0.67 0.05
C LEU A 8 -4.29 0.54 0.17
N THR A 9 -4.93 0.17 -0.93
CA THR A 9 -6.29 -0.36 -0.96
C THR A 9 -6.21 -1.82 -1.36
N LEU A 10 -6.68 -2.70 -0.48
CA LEU A 10 -6.73 -4.14 -0.70
C LEU A 10 -8.17 -4.50 -1.08
N LEU A 11 -8.32 -5.26 -2.15
CA LEU A 11 -9.60 -5.72 -2.67
C LEU A 11 -9.57 -7.25 -2.75
N SER A 12 -10.40 -7.91 -1.95
CA SER A 12 -10.50 -9.37 -1.89
C SER A 12 -11.97 -9.78 -2.06
N GLY A 13 -12.33 -10.26 -3.25
CA GLY A 13 -13.73 -10.50 -3.60
C GLY A 13 -14.55 -9.21 -3.51
N ALA A 14 -15.52 -9.17 -2.59
CA ALA A 14 -16.34 -7.99 -2.29
C ALA A 14 -15.81 -7.16 -1.10
N GLU A 15 -14.77 -7.64 -0.40
CA GLU A 15 -14.17 -6.92 0.72
C GLU A 15 -13.16 -5.87 0.23
N GLN A 16 -13.22 -4.68 0.81
CA GLN A 16 -12.25 -3.60 0.61
C GLN A 16 -11.67 -3.17 1.96
N SER A 17 -10.35 -3.05 2.04
CA SER A 17 -9.66 -2.44 3.19
C SER A 17 -8.63 -1.42 2.75
N GLN A 18 -8.36 -0.44 3.61
CA GLN A 18 -7.35 0.60 3.39
C GLN A 18 -6.29 0.53 4.48
N VAL A 19 -5.04 0.68 4.07
CA VAL A 19 -3.88 0.60 4.95
C VAL A 19 -2.93 1.75 4.63
N ASP A 20 -2.60 2.56 5.63
CA ASP A 20 -1.57 3.58 5.49
C ASP A 20 -0.19 3.00 5.80
N LEU A 21 0.77 3.23 4.91
CA LEU A 21 2.16 2.84 5.08
C LEU A 21 2.98 4.05 5.57
N ALA A 22 3.75 3.82 6.63
CA ALA A 22 4.71 4.77 7.16
C ALA A 22 6.14 4.41 6.67
N PRO A 23 7.02 5.40 6.53
CA PRO A 23 8.43 5.14 6.24
C PRO A 23 9.11 4.41 7.40
N ALA A 24 9.82 3.33 7.07
CA ALA A 24 10.54 2.46 7.99
C ALA A 24 11.93 2.16 7.41
N GLY A 25 12.88 3.08 7.61
CA GLY A 25 14.20 3.00 6.99
C GLY A 25 14.14 3.34 5.50
N ASP A 26 14.47 2.37 4.65
CA ASP A 26 14.50 2.47 3.19
C ASP A 26 13.18 2.04 2.51
N LYS A 27 12.22 1.56 3.30
CA LYS A 27 10.93 1.03 2.81
C LYS A 27 9.72 1.74 3.42
N LEU A 28 8.55 1.47 2.86
CA LEU A 28 7.25 1.84 3.44
C LEU A 28 6.61 0.58 4.05
N GLN A 29 6.14 0.68 5.28
CA GLN A 29 5.62 -0.45 6.04
C GLN A 29 4.37 -0.06 6.81
N ALA A 30 3.45 -1.02 6.95
CA ALA A 30 2.36 -0.99 7.92
C ALA A 30 2.42 -2.26 8.77
N THR A 31 1.99 -2.14 10.02
CA THR A 31 1.93 -3.24 10.98
C THR A 31 0.50 -3.44 11.43
N GLY A 32 0.02 -4.68 11.40
CA GLY A 32 -1.35 -5.03 11.78
C GLY A 32 -1.80 -6.32 11.14
N ASN A 33 -3.03 -6.73 11.44
CA ASN A 33 -3.64 -7.91 10.84
C ASN A 33 -4.40 -7.49 9.58
N PHE A 34 -3.81 -7.79 8.42
CA PHE A 34 -4.43 -7.55 7.12
C PHE A 34 -4.87 -8.88 6.54
N LYS A 35 -6.16 -9.02 6.19
CA LYS A 35 -6.63 -10.14 5.39
C LYS A 35 -6.07 -10.01 3.98
N VAL A 36 -5.04 -10.81 3.68
CA VAL A 36 -4.42 -10.90 2.37
C VAL A 36 -4.45 -12.35 1.94
N ALA A 37 -5.18 -12.66 0.88
CA ALA A 37 -5.28 -14.00 0.28
C ALA A 37 -4.82 -13.98 -1.19
N ALA A 38 -4.52 -15.15 -1.76
CA ALA A 38 -4.29 -15.27 -3.20
C ALA A 38 -5.46 -14.67 -3.99
N GLY A 39 -5.15 -13.91 -5.04
CA GLY A 39 -6.11 -13.14 -5.82
C GLY A 39 -6.47 -11.76 -5.25
N THR A 40 -6.00 -11.39 -4.04
CA THR A 40 -6.19 -10.04 -3.50
C THR A 40 -5.54 -9.02 -4.43
N LYS A 41 -6.32 -8.07 -4.93
CA LYS A 41 -5.82 -6.96 -5.75
C LYS A 41 -5.42 -5.83 -4.82
N ILE A 42 -4.20 -5.33 -4.98
CA ILE A 42 -3.69 -4.19 -4.23
C ILE A 42 -3.53 -3.00 -5.18
N VAL A 43 -4.03 -1.85 -4.74
CA VAL A 43 -3.79 -0.54 -5.35
C VAL A 43 -3.00 0.30 -4.35
N ALA A 44 -1.77 0.63 -4.68
CA ALA A 44 -0.90 1.47 -3.87
C ALA A 44 -0.83 2.87 -4.47
N THR A 45 -1.11 3.90 -3.68
CA THR A 45 -0.81 5.29 -4.02
C THR A 45 0.38 5.72 -3.19
N VAL A 46 1.53 5.92 -3.84
CA VAL A 46 2.79 6.30 -3.23
C VAL A 46 3.02 7.79 -3.42
N GLN A 47 3.23 8.50 -2.33
CA GLN A 47 3.56 9.91 -2.31
C GLN A 47 5.00 10.09 -1.83
N LEU A 48 5.87 10.54 -2.73
CA LEU A 48 7.22 10.96 -2.39
C LEU A 48 7.27 12.50 -2.34
N GLN A 49 8.01 13.06 -1.39
CA GLN A 49 8.14 14.52 -1.28
C GLN A 49 8.75 15.12 -2.55
N GLY A 50 8.18 16.22 -3.03
CA GLY A 50 8.61 16.88 -4.27
C GLY A 50 8.28 16.11 -5.56
N ARG A 51 7.51 15.02 -5.49
CA ARG A 51 7.10 14.23 -6.66
C ARG A 51 5.58 14.12 -6.73
N LYS A 52 5.07 13.94 -7.95
CA LYS A 52 3.67 13.58 -8.16
C LYS A 52 3.40 12.18 -7.55
N PRO A 53 2.20 11.92 -7.02
CA PRO A 53 1.81 10.60 -6.57
C PRO A 53 1.97 9.56 -7.68
N ALA A 54 2.49 8.38 -7.35
CA ALA A 54 2.57 7.23 -8.24
C ALA A 54 1.53 6.19 -7.82
N ASN A 55 0.81 5.62 -8.79
CA ASN A 55 -0.14 4.54 -8.54
C ASN A 55 0.42 3.22 -9.05
N VAL A 56 0.45 2.20 -8.18
CA VAL A 56 0.89 0.85 -8.50
C VAL A 56 -0.26 -0.12 -8.27
N ARG A 57 -0.48 -1.06 -9.18
CA ARG A 57 -1.54 -2.07 -9.05
C ARG A 57 -0.95 -3.44 -9.27
N PHE A 58 -1.22 -4.37 -8.36
CA PHE A 58 -0.75 -5.75 -8.46
C PHE A 58 -1.72 -6.69 -7.76
N ALA A 59 -1.57 -8.00 -8.01
CA ALA A 59 -2.33 -9.04 -7.34
C ALA A 59 -1.40 -9.98 -6.59
N ILE A 60 -1.85 -10.46 -5.43
CA ILE A 60 -1.17 -11.50 -4.67
C ILE A 60 -1.42 -12.83 -5.37
N LYS A 61 -0.35 -13.58 -5.67
CA LYS A 61 -0.42 -14.93 -6.23
C LYS A 61 -0.40 -15.97 -5.13
#